data_AF-A0A1M3E7X1-F1
#
_entry.id   AF-A0A1M3E7X1-F1
#
_cell.length_a   1.000
_cell.length_b   1.000
_cell.length_c   1.000
_cell.angle_alpha   90.00
_cell.angle_beta   90.00
_cell.angle_gamma   90.00
#
_symmetry.space_group_name_H-M   'P 1'
#
loop_
_entity.id
_entity.type
_entity.pdbx_description
1 polymer ?
#
loop_
_entity_poly.entity_id
_entity_poly.type
_entity_poly.pdbx_seq_one_letter_code
_entity_poly.pdbx_strand_id
1 'polypeptide(L)'
;MQAQRIYASMQQSSGSVTNPGNALTSDPATYSTLTSVLFGSVTQNLQFPSTNKPTSTTPIILRMTTSTGVVLGTGLLSNLEVAKTLGGITPTVGTVYTSTTLASLLGLSGGAVGEMMIPAEGVTFDGVRAYFYGLANSIRVYYAFFVQSPTANNLTTCSGQSTSLPITNFHSGYTYKLYEGTTQVSTTTTANMPLPVITTSSTVVKNYSLEAVDAGIYPSGRTAVQVTIRPNPSVPSSATIN
;
A
#
# COMPACT_ATOMS: atom_id res chain seq x y z
N MET A 1 -17.23 11.81 -2.51
CA MET A 1 -16.27 11.45 -1.44
C MET A 1 -15.12 10.70 -2.09
N GLN A 2 -13.89 11.20 -2.01
CA GLN A 2 -12.74 10.56 -2.64
C GLN A 2 -12.21 9.47 -1.69
N ALA A 3 -12.36 8.21 -2.07
CA ALA A 3 -11.83 7.08 -1.30
C ALA A 3 -10.29 7.17 -1.23
N GLN A 4 -9.66 6.68 -0.15
CA GLN A 4 -8.18 6.63 -0.08
C GLN A 4 -7.57 5.58 -1.02
N ARG A 5 -8.37 4.70 -1.63
CA ARG A 5 -7.92 3.88 -2.76
C ARG A 5 -7.61 4.78 -3.95
N ILE A 6 -6.36 4.75 -4.37
CA ILE A 6 -5.89 5.44 -5.58
C ILE A 6 -5.63 4.37 -6.61
N TYR A 7 -6.47 4.35 -7.64
CA TYR A 7 -6.37 3.43 -8.77
C TYR A 7 -5.38 3.97 -9.80
N ALA A 8 -4.74 3.05 -10.54
CA ALA A 8 -3.91 3.42 -11.67
C ALA A 8 -4.73 4.23 -12.68
N SER A 9 -4.14 5.30 -13.20
CA SER A 9 -4.81 6.26 -14.09
C SER A 9 -4.18 6.34 -15.48
N MET A 10 -3.09 5.60 -15.70
CA MET A 10 -2.46 5.45 -16.99
C MET A 10 -2.09 3.98 -17.20
N GLN A 11 -2.11 3.53 -18.45
CA GLN A 11 -1.61 2.22 -18.82
C GLN A 11 -0.70 2.32 -20.05
N GLN A 12 0.24 1.40 -20.13
CA GLN A 12 1.04 1.15 -21.33
C GLN A 12 1.00 -0.35 -21.62
N SER A 13 0.88 -0.71 -22.90
CA SER A 13 0.76 -2.10 -23.34
C SER A 13 1.68 -2.42 -24.51
N SER A 14 2.08 -3.68 -24.62
CA SER A 14 2.80 -4.24 -25.77
C SER A 14 2.28 -5.66 -26.08
N GLY A 15 2.12 -5.99 -27.35
CA GLY A 15 1.49 -7.24 -27.77
C GLY A 15 -0.05 -7.19 -27.75
N SER A 16 -0.70 -8.35 -27.63
CA SER A 16 -2.16 -8.50 -27.78
C SER A 16 -2.92 -8.19 -26.48
N VAL A 17 -3.12 -6.89 -26.22
CA VAL A 17 -3.96 -6.40 -25.11
C VAL A 17 -5.27 -5.84 -25.64
N THR A 18 -6.40 -6.47 -25.28
CA THR A 18 -7.73 -5.98 -25.63
C THR A 18 -8.28 -5.08 -24.52
N ASN A 19 -8.89 -3.95 -24.90
CA ASN A 19 -9.46 -2.95 -23.99
C ASN A 19 -8.52 -2.52 -22.85
N PRO A 20 -7.27 -2.12 -23.15
CA PRO A 20 -6.29 -1.87 -22.11
C PRO A 20 -6.71 -0.78 -21.10
N GLY A 21 -7.47 0.23 -21.54
CA GLY A 21 -7.99 1.30 -20.68
C GLY A 21 -9.03 0.87 -19.64
N ASN A 22 -9.66 -0.30 -19.81
CA ASN A 22 -10.63 -0.82 -18.86
C ASN A 22 -10.01 -1.23 -17.52
N ALA A 23 -8.67 -1.31 -17.44
CA ALA A 23 -7.95 -1.62 -16.21
C ALA A 23 -7.65 -0.38 -15.31
N LEU A 24 -8.19 0.79 -15.66
CA LEU A 24 -7.91 2.09 -15.02
C LEU A 24 -9.06 2.59 -14.12
N THR A 25 -9.90 1.68 -13.64
CA THR A 25 -11.13 2.00 -12.90
C THR A 25 -11.29 1.08 -11.69
N SER A 26 -12.16 1.48 -10.78
CA SER A 26 -12.54 0.69 -9.61
C SER A 26 -13.67 -0.31 -9.88
N ASP A 27 -14.26 -0.30 -11.09
CA ASP A 27 -15.38 -1.18 -11.45
C ASP A 27 -14.91 -2.65 -11.58
N PRO A 28 -15.43 -3.58 -10.76
CA PRO A 28 -15.04 -4.98 -10.83
C PRO A 28 -15.54 -5.72 -12.08
N ALA A 29 -16.40 -5.12 -12.90
CA ALA A 29 -16.90 -5.69 -14.15
C ALA A 29 -16.02 -5.34 -15.36
N THR A 30 -15.18 -4.32 -15.25
CA THR A 30 -14.30 -3.85 -16.33
C THR A 30 -12.91 -4.45 -16.20
N TYR A 31 -12.36 -4.92 -17.32
CA TYR A 31 -11.02 -5.50 -17.38
C TYR A 31 -10.43 -5.34 -18.78
N SER A 32 -9.10 -5.35 -18.84
CA SER A 32 -8.36 -5.66 -20.06
C SER A 32 -8.15 -7.17 -20.17
N THR A 33 -7.94 -7.65 -21.39
CA THR A 33 -7.59 -9.06 -21.66
C THR A 33 -6.19 -9.11 -22.26
N LEU A 34 -5.29 -9.83 -21.60
CA LEU A 34 -3.96 -10.16 -22.12
C LEU A 34 -4.05 -11.53 -22.77
N THR A 35 -3.79 -11.60 -24.07
CA THR A 35 -3.77 -12.86 -24.82
C THR A 35 -2.34 -13.16 -25.25
N SER A 36 -1.73 -14.18 -24.67
CA SER A 36 -0.45 -14.69 -25.17
C SER A 36 -0.69 -15.58 -26.39
N VAL A 37 0.24 -15.51 -27.34
CA VAL A 37 0.31 -16.44 -28.47
C VAL A 37 1.42 -17.45 -28.20
N LEU A 38 1.37 -18.59 -28.88
CA LEU A 38 2.41 -19.60 -28.76
C LEU A 38 3.79 -18.97 -29.09
N PHE A 39 4.75 -19.09 -28.17
CA PHE A 39 6.09 -18.47 -28.24
C PHE A 39 6.13 -16.92 -28.23
N GLY A 40 5.00 -16.24 -28.00
CA GLY A 40 4.94 -14.80 -27.86
C GLY A 40 4.79 -14.34 -26.40
N SER A 41 4.88 -13.03 -26.21
CA SER A 41 4.58 -12.37 -24.94
C SER A 41 3.64 -11.19 -25.12
N VAL A 42 2.92 -10.89 -24.06
CA VAL A 42 2.03 -9.73 -23.94
C VAL A 42 2.28 -9.06 -22.60
N THR A 43 2.31 -7.74 -22.62
CA THR A 43 2.65 -6.93 -21.46
C THR A 43 1.62 -5.84 -21.28
N GLN A 44 1.19 -5.65 -20.04
CA GLN A 44 0.47 -4.44 -19.64
C GLN A 44 1.06 -3.89 -18.34
N ASN A 45 1.30 -2.60 -18.31
CA ASN A 45 1.76 -1.86 -17.14
C ASN A 45 0.68 -0.86 -16.73
N LEU A 46 0.25 -0.91 -15.47
CA LEU A 46 -0.68 0.03 -14.85
C LEU A 46 0.10 1.03 -14.01
N GLN A 47 -0.08 2.33 -14.25
CA GLN A 47 0.75 3.40 -13.71
C GLN A 47 -0.04 4.42 -12.90
N PHE A 48 0.68 5.04 -11.96
CA PHE A 48 0.22 6.08 -11.06
C PHE A 48 0.98 7.40 -11.33
N PRO A 49 0.79 8.04 -12.51
CA PRO A 49 1.58 9.20 -12.94
C PRO A 49 1.24 10.52 -12.20
N SER A 50 0.22 10.52 -11.35
CA SER A 50 -0.26 11.73 -10.66
C SER A 50 0.63 12.17 -9.50
N THR A 51 0.34 13.33 -8.91
CA THR A 51 0.96 13.82 -7.66
C THR A 51 0.84 12.81 -6.51
N ASN A 52 -0.21 12.00 -6.51
CA ASN A 52 -0.36 10.88 -5.60
C ASN A 52 0.17 9.60 -6.27
N LYS A 53 1.42 9.27 -5.94
CA LYS A 53 2.10 8.05 -6.38
C LYS A 53 2.41 7.17 -5.16
N PRO A 54 2.49 5.84 -5.33
CA PRO A 54 2.94 4.97 -4.26
C PRO A 54 4.36 5.36 -3.83
N THR A 55 4.64 5.20 -2.53
CA THR A 55 5.99 5.37 -1.97
C THR A 55 6.71 4.02 -1.92
N SER A 56 8.00 4.02 -1.60
CA SER A 56 8.78 2.80 -1.43
C SER A 56 8.30 1.87 -0.31
N THR A 57 7.47 2.38 0.60
CA THR A 57 6.85 1.64 1.70
C THR A 57 5.41 1.21 1.41
N THR A 58 4.87 1.57 0.24
CA THR A 58 3.47 1.30 -0.12
C THR A 58 3.34 -0.03 -0.86
N PRO A 59 2.47 -0.95 -0.42
CA PRO A 59 2.11 -2.13 -1.21
C PRO A 59 1.12 -1.78 -2.32
N ILE A 60 1.10 -2.59 -3.38
CA ILE A 60 0.13 -2.46 -4.47
C ILE A 60 -0.83 -3.64 -4.44
N ILE A 61 -2.12 -3.37 -4.61
CA ILE A 61 -3.12 -4.38 -4.83
C ILE A 61 -3.34 -4.46 -6.33
N LEU A 62 -3.06 -5.62 -6.92
CA LEU A 62 -3.31 -5.93 -8.32
C LEU A 62 -4.37 -7.01 -8.39
N ARG A 63 -5.34 -6.89 -9.30
CA ARG A 63 -6.34 -7.94 -9.52
C ARG A 63 -6.23 -8.55 -10.91
N MET A 64 -6.00 -9.86 -10.94
CA MET A 64 -5.93 -10.64 -12.16
C MET A 64 -6.60 -12.01 -12.01
N THR A 65 -7.30 -12.45 -13.05
CA THR A 65 -8.00 -13.74 -13.06
C THR A 65 -7.74 -14.48 -14.36
N THR A 66 -8.19 -15.74 -14.41
CA THR A 66 -8.40 -16.44 -15.68
C THR A 66 -9.35 -15.65 -16.59
N SER A 67 -9.41 -16.02 -17.86
CA SER A 67 -10.40 -15.52 -18.83
C SER A 67 -11.85 -15.78 -18.43
N THR A 68 -12.10 -16.65 -17.43
CA THR A 68 -13.42 -16.95 -16.89
C THR A 68 -13.72 -16.25 -15.56
N GLY A 69 -12.79 -15.46 -15.02
CA GLY A 69 -12.99 -14.72 -13.76
C GLY A 69 -12.61 -15.51 -12.49
N VAL A 70 -11.88 -16.60 -12.61
CA VAL A 70 -11.44 -17.46 -11.49
C VAL A 70 -9.99 -17.13 -11.10
N VAL A 71 -9.58 -17.49 -9.87
CA VAL A 71 -8.18 -17.39 -9.42
C VAL A 71 -7.24 -18.05 -10.43
N LEU A 72 -6.10 -17.42 -10.69
CA LEU A 72 -5.06 -17.96 -11.55
C LEU A 72 -4.48 -19.25 -10.94
N GLY A 73 -4.60 -20.36 -11.67
CA GLY A 73 -4.00 -21.65 -11.28
C GLY A 73 -2.50 -21.70 -11.60
N THR A 74 -1.81 -22.67 -11.00
CA THR A 74 -0.35 -22.87 -11.14
C THR A 74 0.14 -22.91 -12.58
N GLY A 75 -0.63 -23.54 -13.49
CA GLY A 75 -0.28 -23.61 -14.91
C GLY A 75 -0.22 -22.24 -15.61
N LEU A 76 -1.11 -21.30 -15.27
CA LEU A 76 -1.04 -19.94 -15.82
C LEU A 76 0.04 -19.10 -15.10
N LEU A 77 0.24 -19.33 -13.81
CA LEU A 77 1.25 -18.61 -13.01
C LEU A 77 2.69 -18.92 -13.44
N SER A 78 2.95 -20.11 -14.00
CA SER A 78 4.26 -20.46 -14.59
C SER A 78 4.64 -19.61 -15.80
N ASN A 79 3.67 -18.90 -16.37
CA ASN A 79 3.78 -18.11 -17.59
C ASN A 79 3.55 -16.62 -17.35
N LEU A 80 3.51 -16.21 -16.08
CA LEU A 80 3.21 -14.86 -15.64
C LEU A 80 4.35 -14.34 -14.77
N GLU A 81 4.78 -13.14 -15.10
CA GLU A 81 5.63 -12.30 -14.27
C GLU A 81 4.84 -11.06 -13.85
N VAL A 82 4.92 -10.72 -12.56
CA VAL A 82 4.49 -9.41 -12.05
C VAL A 82 5.70 -8.69 -11.51
N ALA A 83 5.88 -7.43 -11.89
CA ALA A 83 6.98 -6.61 -11.39
C ALA A 83 6.56 -5.16 -11.22
N LYS A 84 7.18 -4.46 -10.28
CA LYS A 84 7.06 -3.00 -10.21
C LYS A 84 7.86 -2.37 -11.34
N THR A 85 7.43 -1.19 -11.76
CA THR A 85 8.08 -0.40 -12.80
C THR A 85 8.30 1.04 -12.35
N LEU A 86 9.23 1.73 -13.01
CA LEU A 86 9.48 3.14 -12.81
C LEU A 86 9.70 3.81 -14.19
N GLY A 87 8.82 4.74 -14.55
CA GLY A 87 8.93 5.51 -15.79
C GLY A 87 8.36 4.85 -17.06
N GLY A 88 7.57 3.78 -16.94
CA GLY A 88 6.94 3.11 -18.09
C GLY A 88 6.90 1.58 -17.98
N ILE A 89 6.73 0.88 -19.10
CA ILE A 89 6.78 -0.59 -19.17
C ILE A 89 8.17 -1.14 -18.79
N THR A 90 9.22 -0.36 -19.02
CA THR A 90 10.63 -0.69 -18.75
C THR A 90 11.36 0.53 -18.22
N PRO A 91 12.28 0.38 -17.23
CA PRO A 91 12.71 -0.88 -16.61
C PRO A 91 11.78 -1.35 -15.46
N THR A 92 11.95 -2.61 -15.05
CA THR A 92 11.39 -3.11 -13.78
C THR A 92 12.30 -2.75 -12.62
N VAL A 93 11.73 -2.62 -11.42
CA VAL A 93 12.43 -2.30 -10.18
C VAL A 93 11.99 -3.26 -9.07
N GLY A 94 12.89 -3.55 -8.12
CA GLY A 94 12.60 -4.49 -7.04
C GLY A 94 12.50 -5.94 -7.52
N THR A 95 11.67 -6.73 -6.84
CA THR A 95 11.51 -8.16 -7.14
C THR A 95 10.61 -8.38 -8.35
N VAL A 96 10.97 -9.34 -9.20
CA VAL A 96 10.08 -9.91 -10.21
C VAL A 96 9.43 -11.16 -9.64
N TYR A 97 8.10 -11.13 -9.50
CA TYR A 97 7.30 -12.20 -8.94
C TYR A 97 6.87 -13.18 -10.03
N THR A 98 7.18 -14.47 -9.84
CA THR A 98 6.88 -15.57 -10.76
C THR A 98 6.27 -16.76 -10.01
N SER A 99 5.55 -17.63 -10.73
CA SER A 99 5.18 -18.99 -10.27
C SER A 99 4.76 -19.09 -8.79
N THR A 100 5.63 -19.64 -7.93
CA THR A 100 5.36 -19.92 -6.51
C THR A 100 5.22 -18.66 -5.68
N THR A 101 5.96 -17.60 -6.00
CA THR A 101 5.82 -16.31 -5.32
C THR A 101 4.47 -15.68 -5.62
N LEU A 102 4.01 -15.72 -6.87
CA LEU A 102 2.66 -15.28 -7.25
C LEU A 102 1.57 -16.13 -6.59
N ALA A 103 1.75 -17.45 -6.53
CA ALA A 103 0.82 -18.34 -5.86
C ALA A 103 0.73 -18.03 -4.35
N SER A 104 1.85 -17.72 -3.71
CA SER A 104 1.87 -17.26 -2.32
C SER A 104 1.13 -15.93 -2.17
N LEU A 105 1.42 -14.93 -3.00
CA LEU A 105 0.73 -13.63 -2.94
C LEU A 105 -0.79 -13.73 -3.15
N LEU A 106 -1.25 -14.62 -4.04
CA LEU A 106 -2.67 -14.91 -4.22
C LEU A 106 -3.29 -15.50 -2.94
N GLY A 107 -2.59 -16.43 -2.28
CA GLY A 107 -3.01 -17.03 -1.02
C GLY A 107 -2.92 -16.11 0.21
N LEU A 108 -2.22 -14.98 0.10
CA LEU A 108 -2.15 -13.94 1.12
C LEU A 108 -3.28 -12.90 1.01
N SER A 109 -4.02 -12.89 -0.11
CA SER A 109 -5.12 -11.94 -0.30
C SER A 109 -6.40 -12.44 0.39
N GLY A 110 -6.97 -11.62 1.29
CA GLY A 110 -8.31 -11.83 1.85
C GLY A 110 -9.43 -11.13 1.06
N GLY A 111 -9.09 -10.63 -0.14
CA GLY A 111 -9.90 -9.68 -0.91
C GLY A 111 -10.76 -10.33 -2.00
N ALA A 112 -10.98 -9.60 -3.08
CA ALA A 112 -11.71 -10.11 -4.25
C ALA A 112 -10.92 -11.24 -4.93
N VAL A 113 -11.63 -12.12 -5.64
CA VAL A 113 -11.04 -13.22 -6.42
C VAL A 113 -9.95 -12.68 -7.35
N GLY A 114 -8.75 -13.26 -7.23
CA GLY A 114 -7.59 -12.92 -8.07
C GLY A 114 -6.83 -11.66 -7.64
N GLU A 115 -7.17 -11.07 -6.50
CA GLU A 115 -6.33 -10.02 -5.93
C GLU A 115 -5.03 -10.59 -5.38
N MET A 116 -3.98 -9.81 -5.52
CA MET A 116 -2.67 -10.09 -4.97
C MET A 116 -2.11 -8.79 -4.41
N MET A 117 -1.53 -8.88 -3.22
CA MET A 117 -0.83 -7.76 -2.60
C MET A 117 0.65 -7.88 -2.95
N ILE A 118 1.12 -7.03 -3.86
CA ILE A 118 2.53 -6.88 -4.15
C ILE A 118 3.17 -6.09 -3.00
N PRO A 119 4.07 -6.69 -2.20
CA PRO A 119 4.55 -6.09 -0.96
C PRO A 119 5.44 -4.87 -1.21
N ALA A 120 5.57 -4.01 -0.21
CA ALA A 120 6.56 -2.94 -0.21
C ALA A 120 7.99 -3.50 -0.12
N GLU A 121 8.95 -2.86 -0.78
CA GLU A 121 10.32 -3.37 -0.93
C GLU A 121 11.40 -2.30 -0.70
N GLY A 122 11.03 -1.09 -0.29
CA GLY A 122 12.00 0.00 -0.13
C GLY A 122 12.53 0.58 -1.45
N VAL A 123 11.97 0.19 -2.60
CA VAL A 123 12.30 0.74 -3.93
C VAL A 123 11.28 1.78 -4.38
N THR A 124 11.71 2.80 -5.11
CA THR A 124 10.78 3.75 -5.76
C THR A 124 10.18 3.12 -7.01
N PHE A 125 8.88 3.27 -7.20
CA PHE A 125 8.15 2.76 -8.36
C PHE A 125 6.94 3.67 -8.67
N ASP A 126 6.43 3.59 -9.88
CA ASP A 126 5.23 4.33 -10.31
C ASP A 126 4.22 3.44 -11.05
N GLY A 127 4.47 2.14 -11.15
CA GLY A 127 3.55 1.20 -11.77
C GLY A 127 3.76 -0.24 -11.39
N VAL A 128 2.85 -1.09 -11.85
CA VAL A 128 2.90 -2.54 -11.75
C VAL A 128 2.61 -3.15 -13.12
N ARG A 129 3.50 -4.06 -13.54
CA ARG A 129 3.49 -4.70 -14.85
C ARG A 129 3.10 -6.16 -14.72
N ALA A 130 2.15 -6.59 -15.55
CA ALA A 130 1.90 -7.99 -15.85
C ALA A 130 2.57 -8.34 -17.19
N TYR A 131 3.44 -9.33 -17.19
CA TYR A 131 4.13 -9.87 -18.36
C TYR A 131 3.74 -11.35 -18.52
N PHE A 132 2.98 -11.68 -19.55
CA PHE A 132 2.39 -12.99 -19.77
C PHE A 132 2.91 -13.60 -21.08
N TYR A 133 3.44 -14.83 -21.04
CA TYR A 133 4.22 -15.39 -22.14
C TYR A 133 4.07 -16.91 -22.30
N GLY A 134 4.39 -17.42 -23.48
CA GLY A 134 4.74 -18.84 -23.65
C GLY A 134 3.59 -19.83 -23.71
N LEU A 135 2.33 -19.41 -23.82
CA LEU A 135 1.18 -20.29 -24.09
C LEU A 135 0.13 -19.56 -24.95
N ALA A 136 -0.78 -20.28 -25.60
CA ALA A 136 -1.93 -19.69 -26.30
C ALA A 136 -3.12 -19.52 -25.33
N ASN A 137 -2.97 -18.67 -24.32
CA ASN A 137 -3.96 -18.47 -23.25
C ASN A 137 -4.33 -17.00 -23.09
N SER A 138 -5.35 -16.74 -22.27
CA SER A 138 -5.71 -15.38 -21.89
C SER A 138 -5.98 -15.24 -20.39
N ILE A 139 -5.62 -14.07 -19.87
CA ILE A 139 -5.91 -13.63 -18.50
C ILE A 139 -6.60 -12.28 -18.55
N ARG A 140 -7.33 -11.94 -17.48
CA ARG A 140 -7.96 -10.63 -17.30
C ARG A 140 -7.18 -9.82 -16.28
N VAL A 141 -6.98 -8.54 -16.55
CA VAL A 141 -6.42 -7.57 -15.60
C VAL A 141 -7.48 -6.52 -15.33
N TYR A 142 -7.90 -6.39 -14.07
CA TYR A 142 -9.03 -5.54 -13.69
C TYR A 142 -8.60 -4.16 -13.23
N TYR A 143 -7.61 -4.10 -12.35
CA TYR A 143 -7.09 -2.85 -11.82
C TYR A 143 -5.82 -3.09 -11.01
N ALA A 144 -5.10 -1.99 -10.79
CA ALA A 144 -4.18 -1.86 -9.69
C ALA A 144 -4.56 -0.64 -8.85
N PHE A 145 -4.45 -0.75 -7.53
CA PHE A 145 -4.61 0.38 -6.63
C PHE A 145 -3.63 0.31 -5.45
N PHE A 146 -3.45 1.44 -4.78
CA PHE A 146 -2.85 1.49 -3.45
C PHE A 146 -3.73 2.30 -2.51
N VAL A 147 -3.55 2.09 -1.20
CA VAL A 147 -4.18 2.94 -0.19
C VAL A 147 -3.25 4.11 0.10
N GLN A 148 -3.75 5.33 -0.02
CA GLN A 148 -3.00 6.54 0.32
C GLN A 148 -2.51 6.49 1.76
N SER A 149 -1.21 6.73 1.98
CA SER A 149 -0.65 6.80 3.33
C SER A 149 -1.30 7.92 4.15
N PRO A 150 -1.54 7.70 5.45
CA PRO A 150 -2.07 8.73 6.33
C PRO A 150 -1.05 9.86 6.50
N THR A 151 -1.52 11.10 6.62
CA THR A 151 -0.68 12.27 6.82
C THR A 151 -0.91 12.78 8.24
N ALA A 152 0.18 12.97 8.98
CA ALA A 152 0.19 13.51 10.33
C ALA A 152 1.51 14.24 10.59
N ASN A 153 1.47 15.27 11.42
CA ASN A 153 2.66 16.06 11.76
C ASN A 153 3.34 15.52 13.01
N ASN A 154 4.64 15.83 13.16
CA ASN A 154 5.33 15.60 14.42
C ASN A 154 4.63 16.37 15.57
N LEU A 155 4.65 15.79 16.76
CA LEU A 155 3.94 16.32 17.91
C LEU A 155 4.89 16.47 19.10
N THR A 156 4.74 17.55 19.87
CA THR A 156 5.38 17.69 21.19
C THR A 156 4.30 17.64 22.27
N THR A 157 4.52 16.85 23.32
CA THR A 157 3.62 16.72 24.47
C THR A 157 4.42 16.69 25.78
N CYS A 158 3.72 16.76 26.91
CA CYS A 158 4.31 16.69 28.24
C CYS A 158 4.19 15.29 28.84
N SER A 159 5.13 14.97 29.73
CA SER A 159 5.18 13.74 30.50
C SER A 159 3.85 13.47 31.24
N GLY A 160 3.29 12.28 31.03
CA GLY A 160 2.04 11.82 31.65
C GLY A 160 0.74 12.38 31.04
N GLN A 161 0.81 13.22 30.01
CA GLN A 161 -0.39 13.75 29.36
C GLN A 161 -1.02 12.76 28.38
N SER A 162 -2.34 12.61 28.45
CA SER A 162 -3.12 11.95 27.40
C SER A 162 -3.27 12.88 26.21
N THR A 163 -2.83 12.42 25.03
CA THR A 163 -2.86 13.22 23.81
C THR A 163 -3.16 12.34 22.59
N SER A 164 -3.51 12.97 21.47
CA SER A 164 -3.76 12.29 20.21
C SER A 164 -3.03 12.98 19.07
N LEU A 165 -2.63 12.17 18.10
CA LEU A 165 -2.05 12.61 16.84
C LEU A 165 -3.17 12.86 15.82
N PRO A 166 -3.37 14.10 15.33
CA PRO A 166 -4.36 14.38 14.31
C PRO A 166 -3.95 13.83 12.94
N ILE A 167 -4.89 13.16 12.26
CA ILE A 167 -4.73 12.61 10.91
C ILE A 167 -5.36 13.59 9.92
N THR A 168 -4.55 14.27 9.11
CA THR A 168 -5.01 15.41 8.29
C THR A 168 -5.76 15.00 7.03
N ASN A 169 -5.50 13.80 6.48
CA ASN A 169 -6.23 13.22 5.35
C ASN A 169 -7.15 12.07 5.79
N PHE A 170 -7.75 12.20 6.98
CA PHE A 170 -8.66 11.20 7.52
C PHE A 170 -9.83 10.90 6.56
N HIS A 171 -10.15 9.62 6.45
CA HIS A 171 -11.32 9.12 5.72
C HIS A 171 -12.04 8.07 6.58
N SER A 172 -13.36 8.21 6.68
CA SER A 172 -14.22 7.24 7.36
C SER A 172 -14.22 5.89 6.64
N GLY A 173 -14.33 4.79 7.39
CA GLY A 173 -14.30 3.43 6.83
C GLY A 173 -12.92 2.77 6.82
N TYR A 174 -11.86 3.54 7.14
CA TYR A 174 -10.50 3.05 7.28
C TYR A 174 -10.16 2.87 8.76
N THR A 175 -9.35 1.86 9.06
CA THR A 175 -8.74 1.68 10.38
C THR A 175 -7.33 2.22 10.34
N TYR A 176 -6.99 3.12 11.25
CA TYR A 176 -5.64 3.64 11.39
C TYR A 176 -4.93 2.89 12.50
N LYS A 177 -3.67 2.53 12.28
CA LYS A 177 -2.85 1.78 13.23
C LYS A 177 -1.55 2.53 13.45
N LEU A 178 -1.14 2.64 14.72
CA LEU A 178 0.12 3.23 15.12
C LEU A 178 1.07 2.13 15.54
N TYR A 179 2.30 2.18 15.02
CA TYR A 179 3.35 1.22 15.30
C TYR A 179 4.55 1.90 15.94
N GLU A 180 5.16 1.23 16.91
CA GLU A 180 6.53 1.46 17.34
C GLU A 180 7.39 0.27 16.85
N GLY A 181 8.21 0.52 15.84
CA GLY A 181 8.87 -0.57 15.10
C GLY A 181 7.84 -1.49 14.43
N THR A 182 7.83 -2.77 14.80
CA THR A 182 6.87 -3.77 14.31
C THR A 182 5.65 -3.95 15.23
N THR A 183 5.69 -3.40 16.43
CA THR A 183 4.64 -3.56 17.44
C THR A 183 3.54 -2.53 17.22
N GLN A 184 2.30 -2.99 17.04
CA GLN A 184 1.14 -2.10 17.07
C GLN A 184 0.92 -1.61 18.50
N VAL A 185 0.92 -0.29 18.71
CA VAL A 185 0.76 0.34 20.04
C VAL A 185 -0.57 1.06 20.20
N SER A 186 -1.26 1.35 19.09
CA SER A 186 -2.56 2.03 19.13
C SER A 186 -3.35 1.79 17.83
N THR A 187 -4.66 1.99 17.88
CA THR A 187 -5.58 1.89 16.75
C THR A 187 -6.74 2.86 16.91
N THR A 188 -7.28 3.37 15.80
CA THR A 188 -8.45 4.25 15.81
C THR A 188 -9.22 4.14 14.49
N THR A 189 -10.51 4.46 14.54
CA THR A 189 -11.36 4.68 13.37
C THR A 189 -11.83 6.13 13.26
N THR A 190 -11.22 7.03 14.04
CA THR A 190 -11.50 8.47 14.07
C THR A 190 -10.31 9.28 13.56
N ALA A 191 -10.49 10.59 13.35
CA ALA A 191 -9.43 11.48 12.88
C ALA A 191 -8.30 11.73 13.90
N ASN A 192 -8.43 11.20 15.12
CA ASN A 192 -7.50 11.36 16.21
C ASN A 192 -6.93 10.00 16.60
N MET A 193 -5.64 9.80 16.36
CA MET A 193 -4.91 8.61 16.77
C MET A 193 -4.46 8.76 18.23
N PRO A 194 -4.98 7.99 19.19
CA PRO A 194 -4.54 8.08 20.57
C PRO A 194 -3.07 7.64 20.67
N LEU A 195 -2.27 8.42 21.39
CA LEU A 195 -0.87 8.10 21.65
C LEU A 195 -0.73 7.40 23.02
N PRO A 196 0.19 6.43 23.16
CA PRO A 196 0.53 5.88 24.46
C PRO A 196 0.99 6.99 25.43
N VAL A 197 0.47 6.97 26.66
CA VAL A 197 0.90 7.89 27.71
C VAL A 197 2.28 7.47 28.22
N ILE A 198 3.24 8.38 28.22
CA ILE A 198 4.61 8.12 28.66
C ILE A 198 4.95 9.11 29.77
N THR A 199 5.42 8.58 30.90
CA THR A 199 5.93 9.36 32.02
C THR A 199 7.46 9.29 32.03
N THR A 200 8.11 10.45 31.94
CA THR A 200 9.57 10.61 31.93
C THR A 200 10.01 11.78 32.80
N SER A 201 11.25 11.72 33.31
CA SER A 201 11.94 12.82 33.99
C SER A 201 12.88 13.61 33.07
N SER A 202 13.09 13.14 31.85
CA SER A 202 13.91 13.78 30.82
C SER A 202 13.16 13.83 29.47
N THR A 203 13.65 14.64 28.54
CA THR A 203 13.07 14.72 27.19
C THR A 203 13.33 13.43 26.43
N VAL A 204 12.27 12.80 25.91
CA VAL A 204 12.34 11.56 25.12
C VAL A 204 11.74 11.79 23.74
N VAL A 205 12.35 11.19 22.72
CA VAL A 205 11.85 11.20 21.34
C VAL A 205 11.43 9.79 20.96
N LYS A 206 10.17 9.63 20.55
CA LYS A 206 9.61 8.36 20.08
C LYS A 206 9.35 8.44 18.58
N ASN A 207 9.80 7.41 17.86
CA ASN A 207 9.59 7.29 16.43
C ASN A 207 8.47 6.29 16.19
N TYR A 208 7.33 6.79 15.71
CA TYR A 208 6.19 5.97 15.37
C TYR A 208 6.01 5.89 13.85
N SER A 209 5.23 4.90 13.43
CA SER A 209 4.77 4.73 12.05
C SER A 209 3.26 4.61 12.03
N LEU A 210 2.60 5.46 11.26
CA LEU A 210 1.15 5.49 11.10
C LEU A 210 0.76 4.79 9.78
N GLU A 211 -0.21 3.90 9.83
CA GLU A 211 -0.72 3.12 8.70
C GLU A 211 -2.23 3.28 8.62
N ALA A 212 -2.77 3.38 7.40
CA ALA A 212 -4.20 3.25 7.14
C ALA A 212 -4.48 1.86 6.58
N VAL A 213 -5.57 1.22 7.01
CA VAL A 213 -5.98 -0.11 6.56
C VAL A 213 -7.40 -0.03 6.06
N ASP A 214 -7.57 -0.36 4.79
CA ASP A 214 -8.87 -0.45 4.13
C ASP A 214 -9.42 -1.87 4.20
N ALA A 215 -10.74 -1.98 4.41
CA ALA A 215 -11.46 -3.25 4.53
C ALA A 215 -10.83 -4.28 5.49
N GLY A 216 -9.97 -3.82 6.42
CA GLY A 216 -9.21 -4.66 7.33
C GLY A 216 -8.02 -5.42 6.73
N ILE A 217 -7.82 -5.37 5.41
CA ILE A 217 -6.86 -6.23 4.69
C ILE A 217 -5.91 -5.51 3.74
N TYR A 218 -6.21 -4.27 3.32
CA TYR A 218 -5.33 -3.52 2.41
C TYR A 218 -4.61 -2.39 3.17
N PRO A 219 -3.35 -2.60 3.59
CA PRO A 219 -2.58 -1.57 4.27
C PRO A 219 -2.05 -0.52 3.28
N SER A 220 -1.92 0.71 3.75
CA SER A 220 -1.18 1.78 3.09
C SER A 220 0.33 1.61 3.28
N GLY A 221 1.12 2.48 2.65
CA GLY A 221 2.45 2.74 3.16
C GLY A 221 2.42 3.37 4.55
N ARG A 222 3.49 3.18 5.32
CA ARG A 222 3.64 3.78 6.65
C ARG A 222 4.20 5.18 6.57
N THR A 223 3.62 6.10 7.33
CA THR A 223 4.10 7.47 7.51
C THR A 223 4.85 7.57 8.83
N ALA A 224 6.11 8.00 8.77
CA ALA A 224 6.92 8.24 9.96
C ALA A 224 6.43 9.48 10.71
N VAL A 225 6.28 9.36 12.02
CA VAL A 225 5.86 10.46 12.90
C VAL A 225 6.74 10.46 14.13
N GLN A 226 7.33 11.61 14.44
CA GLN A 226 8.12 11.80 15.64
C GLN A 226 7.29 12.47 16.73
N VAL A 227 7.30 11.88 17.94
CA VAL A 227 6.66 12.45 19.13
C VAL A 227 7.73 12.78 20.16
N THR A 228 7.83 14.05 20.54
CA THR A 228 8.74 14.52 21.59
C THR A 228 7.96 14.68 22.90
N ILE A 229 8.38 13.97 23.94
CA ILE A 229 7.82 14.07 25.28
C ILE A 229 8.77 14.89 26.14
N ARG A 230 8.31 16.01 26.68
CA ARG A 230 9.07 16.86 27.60
C ARG A 230 8.74 16.55 29.05
N PRO A 231 9.71 16.57 29.97
CA PRO A 231 9.43 16.39 31.39
C PRO A 231 8.57 17.53 31.91
N ASN A 232 7.80 17.26 32.96
CA ASN A 232 7.09 18.31 33.67
C ASN A 232 8.10 19.22 34.39
N PRO A 233 7.81 20.53 34.53
CA PRO A 233 8.67 21.42 35.31
C PRO A 233 8.89 20.87 36.73
N SER A 234 10.12 21.01 37.24
CA SER A 234 10.40 20.71 38.65
C SER A 234 9.59 21.63 39.55
N VAL A 235 9.01 21.08 40.62
CA VAL A 235 8.31 21.88 41.63
C VAL A 235 9.31 22.91 42.23
N PRO A 236 8.96 24.19 42.36
CA PRO A 236 9.84 25.18 43.00
C PRO A 236 10.16 24.75 44.44
N SER A 237 11.44 24.74 44.81
CA SER A 237 11.85 24.58 46.21
C SER A 237 11.60 25.89 46.96
N SER A 238 10.77 25.86 48.01
CA SER A 238 10.68 26.98 48.94
C SER A 238 12.03 27.19 49.62
N ALA A 239 12.56 28.42 49.58
CA ALA A 239 13.76 28.78 50.33
C ALA A 239 13.41 28.87 51.83
N THR A 240 14.11 28.09 52.67
CA THR A 240 14.07 28.29 54.12
C THR A 240 14.85 29.56 54.45
N ILE A 241 14.18 30.57 54.99
CA ILE A 241 14.82 31.76 55.53
C ILE A 241 15.30 31.40 56.95
N ASN A 242 16.62 31.43 57.16
CA ASN A 242 17.24 31.29 58.49
C ASN A 242 17.22 32.62 59.25
#